data_AF-A0A969G7B2-F1
#
_entry.id   AF-A0A969G7B2-F1
#
_cell.length_a   1.000
_cell.length_b   1.000
_cell.length_c   1.000
_cell.angle_alpha   90.00
_cell.angle_beta   90.00
_cell.angle_gamma   90.00
#
_symmetry.space_group_name_H-M   'P 1'
#
loop_
_entity.id
_entity.type
_entity.pdbx_description
1 polymer ?
#
loop_
_entity_poly.entity_id
_entity_poly.type
_entity_poly.pdbx_seq_one_letter_code
_entity_poly.pdbx_strand_id
1 'polypeptide(L)'
;MSIICLKLRFRGDKTFCIYFRCYQFFIIRKNKYQYRLIGFDKTWQTADESRRAAYTNVPAGNYWLEVRSGRENEWNEVGFRLPIQIIPPF
;
A
#
# COMPACT_ATOMS: atom_id res chain seq x y z
N MET A 1 -9.20 -15.03 -4.60
CA MET A 1 -8.35 -13.92 -5.07
C MET A 1 -9.26 -12.86 -5.67
N SER A 2 -9.75 -11.91 -4.86
CA SER A 2 -10.60 -10.84 -5.39
C SER A 2 -9.75 -9.62 -5.71
N ILE A 3 -9.67 -9.33 -7.00
CA ILE A 3 -8.97 -8.20 -7.61
C ILE A 3 -9.69 -6.91 -7.18
N ILE A 4 -8.98 -5.98 -6.54
CA ILE A 4 -9.46 -4.63 -6.33
C ILE A 4 -8.60 -3.71 -7.18
N CYS A 5 -9.10 -3.38 -8.37
CA CYS A 5 -8.54 -2.32 -9.21
C CYS A 5 -8.98 -0.97 -8.60
N LEU A 6 -8.11 -0.36 -7.79
CA LEU A 6 -8.39 0.95 -7.20
C LEU A 6 -8.03 2.05 -8.21
N LYS A 7 -9.05 2.56 -8.91
CA LYS A 7 -8.91 3.70 -9.83
C LYS A 7 -8.97 4.99 -9.01
N LEU A 8 -7.83 5.61 -8.76
CA LEU A 8 -7.73 6.86 -8.00
C LEU A 8 -8.07 8.05 -8.92
N ARG A 9 -9.11 8.82 -8.58
CA ARG A 9 -9.41 10.12 -9.20
C ARG A 9 -8.83 11.22 -8.31
N PHE A 10 -7.89 11.99 -8.85
CA PHE A 10 -7.39 13.22 -8.22
C PHE A 10 -8.54 14.22 -8.08
N ARG A 11 -8.77 14.73 -6.87
CA ARG A 11 -9.74 15.80 -6.61
C ARG A 11 -9.04 16.88 -5.79
N GLY A 12 -8.47 17.88 -6.47
CA GLY A 12 -7.89 19.11 -5.90
C GLY A 12 -6.61 18.92 -5.09
N ASP A 13 -6.62 17.98 -4.16
CA ASP A 13 -5.50 17.65 -3.28
C ASP A 13 -4.76 16.45 -3.87
N LYS A 14 -3.44 16.56 -4.08
CA LYS A 14 -2.57 15.53 -4.66
C LYS A 14 -2.35 14.34 -3.70
N THR A 15 -3.43 13.88 -3.06
CA THR A 15 -3.43 12.93 -1.98
C THR A 15 -4.22 11.72 -2.42
N PHE A 16 -3.67 10.53 -2.21
CA PHE A 16 -4.40 9.30 -2.40
C PHE A 16 -4.20 8.37 -1.22
N CYS A 17 -5.19 7.52 -0.99
CA CYS A 17 -5.18 6.57 0.11
C CYS A 17 -5.61 5.21 -0.39
N ILE A 18 -4.86 4.20 0.02
CA ILE A 18 -5.09 2.82 -0.36
C ILE A 18 -5.38 2.05 0.92
N TYR A 19 -6.57 1.49 0.97
CA TYR A 19 -6.96 0.58 2.03
C TYR A 19 -6.75 -0.83 1.54
N PHE A 20 -6.06 -1.64 2.33
CA PHE A 20 -5.81 -3.03 1.99
C PHE A 20 -6.23 -3.94 3.15
N ARG A 21 -6.74 -5.11 2.78
CA ARG A 21 -7.06 -6.18 3.71
C ARG A 21 -6.49 -7.46 3.15
N CYS A 22 -5.56 -8.07 3.88
CA CYS A 22 -5.16 -9.43 3.57
C CYS A 22 -6.26 -10.37 4.11
N TYR A 23 -6.77 -11.26 3.26
CA TYR A 23 -7.69 -12.32 3.68
C TYR A 23 -6.89 -13.38 4.43
N GLN A 24 -6.53 -13.08 5.69
CA GLN A 24 -5.77 -14.00 6.53
C GLN A 24 -6.72 -14.61 7.55
N PHE A 25 -7.38 -15.71 7.15
CA PHE A 25 -8.42 -16.39 7.94
C PHE A 25 -7.88 -17.07 9.21
N PHE A 26 -6.55 -17.17 9.40
CA PHE A 26 -5.94 -18.04 10.41
C PHE A 26 -5.14 -17.35 11.52
N ILE A 27 -4.88 -16.04 11.47
CA ILE A 27 -4.03 -15.37 12.48
C ILE A 27 -4.63 -14.03 12.86
N ILE A 28 -5.59 -14.08 13.79
CA ILE A 28 -6.49 -12.95 14.09
C ILE A 28 -5.87 -11.90 15.03
N ARG A 29 -4.72 -12.12 15.69
CA ARG A 29 -4.35 -11.25 16.83
C ARG A 29 -3.00 -10.56 16.87
N LYS A 30 -2.02 -10.82 15.97
CA LYS A 30 -0.69 -10.17 16.07
C LYS A 30 0.03 -9.86 14.75
N ASN A 31 -0.66 -9.85 13.62
CA ASN A 31 0.01 -9.53 12.35
C ASN A 31 0.11 -8.02 12.16
N LYS A 32 1.34 -7.50 12.19
CA LYS A 32 1.66 -6.15 11.73
C LYS A 32 1.72 -6.15 10.21
N TYR A 33 1.38 -5.01 9.62
CA TYR A 33 1.47 -4.81 8.18
C TYR A 33 2.55 -3.78 7.90
N GLN A 34 3.29 -4.01 6.82
CA GLN A 34 4.18 -3.04 6.26
C GLN A 34 3.88 -2.84 4.78
N TYR A 35 4.07 -1.63 4.34
CA TYR A 35 3.88 -1.24 2.96
C TYR A 35 5.03 -0.33 2.51
N ARG A 36 5.27 -0.31 1.21
CA ARG A 36 6.15 0.68 0.58
C ARG A 36 5.73 0.91 -0.86
N LEU A 37 5.97 2.12 -1.33
CA LEU A 37 5.79 2.50 -2.73
C LEU A 37 7.14 2.50 -3.43
N ILE A 38 7.43 1.46 -4.21
CA ILE A 38 8.65 1.37 -5.00
C ILE A 38 8.69 2.53 -6.00
N GLY A 39 9.78 3.30 -5.95
CA GLY A 39 9.96 4.53 -6.73
C GLY A 39 9.70 5.82 -5.92
N PHE A 40 9.20 5.71 -4.69
CA PHE A 40 8.96 6.85 -3.80
C PHE A 40 9.52 6.62 -2.39
N ASP A 41 9.14 5.50 -1.75
CA ASP A 41 9.64 5.13 -0.43
C ASP A 41 11.02 4.46 -0.51
N LYS A 42 11.93 4.84 0.40
CA LYS A 42 13.24 4.18 0.58
C LYS A 42 13.18 3.00 1.56
N THR A 43 12.25 3.03 2.50
CA THR A 43 12.13 2.05 3.59
C THR A 43 10.69 1.55 3.71
N TRP A 44 10.51 0.43 4.40
CA TRP A 44 9.18 -0.09 4.72
C TRP A 44 8.50 0.78 5.78
N GLN A 45 7.25 1.16 5.53
CA GLN A 45 6.40 1.88 6.46
C GLN A 45 5.46 0.90 7.16
N THR A 46 5.34 0.99 8.47
CA THR A 46 4.39 0.18 9.23
C THR A 46 2.99 0.78 9.11
N ALA A 47 2.00 -0.05 8.76
CA ALA A 47 0.62 0.40 8.70
C ALA A 47 0.01 0.48 10.09
N ASP A 48 -0.72 1.57 10.33
CA ASP A 48 -1.55 1.74 11.51
C ASP A 48 -2.69 0.72 11.52
N GLU A 49 -3.43 0.64 12.63
CA GLU A 49 -4.56 -0.30 12.80
C GLU A 49 -5.63 -0.18 11.69
N SER A 50 -5.72 1.00 11.07
CA SER A 50 -6.60 1.29 9.93
C SER A 50 -6.19 0.63 8.61
N ARG A 51 -5.01 0.00 8.55
CA ARG A 51 -4.45 -0.69 7.36
C ARG A 51 -4.51 0.18 6.10
N ARG A 52 -4.16 1.45 6.29
CA ARG A 52 -4.22 2.52 5.28
C ARG A 52 -2.80 2.95 4.93
N ALA A 53 -2.49 2.95 3.64
CA ALA A 53 -1.35 3.67 3.09
C ALA A 53 -1.84 5.02 2.57
N ALA A 54 -1.33 6.12 3.11
CA ALA A 54 -1.67 7.47 2.69
C ALA A 54 -0.44 8.13 2.08
N TYR A 55 -0.59 8.62 0.86
CA TYR A 55 0.49 9.28 0.12
C TYR A 55 0.02 10.65 -0.36
N THR A 56 0.89 11.63 -0.19
CA THR A 56 0.69 13.03 -0.53
C THR A 56 1.77 13.49 -1.49
N ASN A 57 1.36 14.25 -2.52
CA ASN A 57 2.25 14.90 -3.48
C ASN A 57 3.23 13.94 -4.16
N VAL A 58 2.81 12.70 -4.42
CA VAL A 58 3.62 11.75 -5.20
C VAL A 58 3.69 12.24 -6.65
N PRO A 59 4.89 12.36 -7.23
CA PRO A 59 5.05 12.75 -8.63
C PRO A 59 4.29 11.82 -9.58
N ALA A 60 4.02 12.32 -10.80
CA ALA A 60 3.52 11.46 -11.86
C ALA A 60 4.58 10.41 -12.24
N GLY A 61 4.15 9.18 -12.47
CA GLY A 61 5.05 8.06 -12.71
C GLY A 61 4.41 6.70 -12.50
N ASN A 62 5.23 5.67 -12.71
CA ASN A 62 4.86 4.28 -12.48
C ASN A 62 5.50 3.81 -11.16
N TYR A 63 4.67 3.24 -10.30
CA TYR A 63 5.04 2.80 -8.97
C TYR A 63 4.52 1.39 -8.72
N TRP A 64 5.12 0.71 -7.75
CA TRP A 64 4.62 -0.56 -7.23
C TRP A 64 4.36 -0.41 -5.74
N LEU A 65 3.11 -0.54 -5.32
CA LEU A 65 2.79 -0.67 -3.91
C LEU A 65 3.03 -2.12 -3.52
N GLU A 66 4.01 -2.33 -2.65
CA GLU A 66 4.26 -3.62 -2.02
C GLU A 66 3.66 -3.63 -0.63
N VAL A 67 2.99 -4.72 -0.28
CA VAL A 67 2.46 -4.95 1.07
C VAL A 67 2.95 -6.30 1.56
N ARG A 68 3.44 -6.32 2.80
CA ARG A 68 3.81 -7.53 3.53
C ARG A 68 3.13 -7.56 4.89
N SER A 69 2.83 -8.76 5.37
CA SER A 69 2.38 -8.98 6.74
C SER A 69 3.43 -9.77 7.50
N GLY A 70 3.50 -9.61 8.81
CA GLY A 70 4.49 -10.29 9.63
C GLY A 70 4.24 -10.07 11.10
N ARG A 71 5.16 -10.58 11.92
CA ARG A 71 5.27 -10.22 13.33
C ARG A 71 6.30 -9.11 13.47
N GLU A 72 6.26 -8.42 14.60
CA GLU A 72 7.28 -7.45 14.95
C GLU A 72 8.67 -8.10 14.91
N ASN A 73 9.60 -7.52 14.14
CA ASN A 73 10.94 -8.04 13.85
C ASN A 73 11.02 -9.30 12.96
N GLU A 74 9.90 -9.88 12.54
CA GLU A 74 9.83 -11.04 11.64
C GLU A 74 8.84 -10.77 10.50
N TRP A 75 9.37 -10.30 9.37
CA TRP A 75 8.57 -9.94 8.21
C TRP A 75 8.53 -11.10 7.21
N ASN A 76 7.33 -11.47 6.75
CA ASN A 76 7.21 -12.42 5.65
C ASN A 76 7.64 -11.78 4.32
N GLU A 77 7.75 -12.61 3.29
CA GLU A 77 7.90 -12.19 1.91
C GLU A 77 6.76 -11.24 1.47
N VAL A 78 7.00 -10.51 0.37
CA VAL A 78 6.02 -9.57 -0.18
C VAL A 78 4.77 -10.35 -0.60
N GLY A 79 3.71 -10.23 0.20
CA GLY A 79 2.46 -10.95 -0.03
C GLY A 79 1.60 -10.34 -1.13
N PHE A 80 1.80 -9.07 -1.46
CA PHE A 80 1.02 -8.40 -2.51
C PHE A 80 1.80 -7.27 -3.17
N ARG A 81 1.68 -7.16 -4.50
CA ARG A 81 2.22 -6.07 -5.33
C ARG A 81 1.10 -5.49 -6.19
N LEU A 82 0.90 -4.18 -6.12
CA LEU A 82 -0.08 -3.46 -6.93
C LEU A 82 0.63 -2.44 -7.82
N PRO A 83 0.53 -2.54 -9.16
CA PRO A 83 1.00 -1.48 -10.03
C PRO A 83 0.13 -0.23 -9.86
N ILE A 84 0.76 0.91 -9.67
CA ILE A 84 0.12 2.22 -9.55
C ILE A 84 0.72 3.12 -10.61
N GLN A 85 -0.14 3.65 -11.47
CA GLN A 85 0.23 4.68 -12.42
C GLN A 85 -0.43 6.00 -12.00
N ILE A 86 0.41 6.98 -11.67
CA ILE A 86 -0.04 8.34 -11.39
C ILE A 86 0.03 9.12 -12.68
N ILE A 87 -1.14 9.37 -13.26
CA ILE A 87 -1.28 10.12 -14.50
C ILE A 87 -1.22 11.61 -14.17
N PRO A 88 -0.35 12.39 -14.83
CA PRO A 88 -0.30 13.82 -14.64
C PRO A 88 -1.58 14.50 -15.20
N PRO A 89 -1.98 15.67 -14.67
CA PRO A 89 -3.26 16.31 -14.99
C PRO A 89 -3.28 17.10 -16.32
N PHE A 90 -2.51 16.70 -17.33
CA PHE A 90 -2.46 17.39 -18.64
C PHE A 90 -3.19 16.63 -19.75
#